data_AF-A0A372NXR0-F1
#
_entry.id   AF-A0A372NXR0-F1
#
_cell.length_a   1.000
_cell.length_b   1.000
_cell.length_c   1.000
_cell.angle_alpha   90.00
_cell.angle_beta   90.00
_cell.angle_gamma   90.00
#
_symmetry.space_group_name_H-M   'P 1'
#
loop_
_entity.id
_entity.type
_entity.pdbx_description
1 polymer ?
#
loop_
_entity_poly.entity_id
_entity_poly.type
_entity_poly.pdbx_seq_one_letter_code
_entity_poly.pdbx_strand_id
1 'polypeptide(L)'
;MIIYGTRAKAIKHEFVTEPCPNCNTPNSIQISVWQKWAHIFWIPFFPIGKTGSSVCAHCRQVLDYRNMPQSLKIAYDNVKADAKLPLWTFSGFGVVAAIVVAIVISDKQTHKRVTGMIPALQKNDLLQIKLKNSAYTLAKVSRVKGDTVFLYLNNYETDQATGIDKLKSKDYSTKEDTLSVDILKQMDAEERILDIER
;
A
#
# COMPACT_ATOMS: atom_id res chain seq x y z
N MET A 1 -0.75 -18.03 12.23
CA MET A 1 0.30 -17.00 12.37
C MET A 1 -0.38 -15.64 12.48
N ILE A 2 -0.01 -14.83 13.48
CA ILE A 2 -0.59 -13.48 13.61
C ILE A 2 0.22 -12.54 12.70
N ILE A 3 -0.43 -12.02 11.67
CA ILE A 3 0.19 -11.16 10.65
C ILE A 3 0.32 -9.70 11.08
N TYR A 4 -0.40 -9.27 12.11
CA TYR A 4 -0.32 -7.92 12.67
C TYR A 4 0.00 -7.96 14.16
N GLY A 5 0.58 -6.90 14.69
CA GLY A 5 0.89 -6.85 16.13
C GLY A 5 1.77 -5.68 16.52
N THR A 6 2.24 -5.73 17.75
CA THR A 6 3.19 -4.74 18.28
C THR A 6 4.51 -5.42 18.58
N ARG A 7 5.61 -4.74 18.27
CA ARG A 7 6.97 -5.18 18.58
C ARG A 7 7.72 -4.06 19.28
N ALA A 8 8.73 -4.45 20.04
CA ALA A 8 9.61 -3.54 20.74
C ALA A 8 11.07 -3.87 20.45
N LYS A 9 11.92 -2.85 20.30
CA LYS A 9 13.37 -2.99 20.09
C LYS A 9 14.08 -1.91 20.89
N ALA A 10 15.18 -2.30 21.53
CA ALA A 10 16.02 -1.36 22.25
C ALA A 10 16.63 -0.36 21.26
N ILE A 11 16.53 0.93 21.58
CA ILE A 11 17.05 2.02 20.76
C ILE A 11 18.14 2.82 21.46
N LYS A 12 18.18 2.78 22.80
CA LYS A 12 19.18 3.49 23.59
C LYS A 12 19.42 2.80 24.93
N HIS A 13 20.67 2.79 25.34
CA HIS A 13 21.12 2.37 26.67
C HIS A 13 22.06 3.44 27.21
N GLU A 14 21.86 3.88 28.44
CA GLU A 14 22.68 4.92 29.06
C GLU A 14 22.82 4.69 30.56
N PHE A 15 24.04 4.84 31.08
CA PHE A 15 24.27 4.83 32.53
C PHE A 15 23.99 6.21 33.11
N VAL A 16 23.30 6.24 34.25
CA VAL A 16 22.97 7.48 34.95
C VAL A 16 23.73 7.60 36.26
N THR A 17 24.01 8.85 36.63
CA THR A 17 24.80 9.18 37.83
C THR A 17 24.04 8.95 39.14
N GLU A 18 22.72 8.88 39.07
CA GLU A 18 21.83 8.68 40.22
C GLU A 18 22.18 7.39 40.99
N PRO A 19 22.22 7.44 42.34
CA PRO A 19 22.47 6.26 43.15
C PRO A 19 21.29 5.29 43.09
N CYS A 20 21.60 3.99 43.15
CA CYS A 20 20.56 2.96 43.17
C CYS A 20 19.67 3.08 44.42
N PRO A 21 18.32 3.13 44.30
CA PRO A 21 17.44 3.26 45.45
C PRO A 21 17.45 2.03 46.39
N ASN A 22 17.99 0.90 45.94
CA ASN A 22 18.09 -0.33 46.75
C ASN A 22 19.46 -0.55 47.40
N CYS A 23 20.57 -0.31 46.68
CA CYS A 23 21.92 -0.58 47.19
C CYS A 23 22.81 0.65 47.34
N ASN A 24 22.28 1.84 47.03
CA ASN A 24 22.96 3.15 47.14
C ASN A 24 24.28 3.28 46.37
N THR A 25 24.55 2.36 45.44
CA THR A 25 25.77 2.39 44.61
C THR A 25 25.64 3.47 43.53
N PRO A 26 26.52 4.48 43.48
CA PRO A 26 26.49 5.52 42.44
C PRO A 26 26.91 4.94 41.08
N ASN A 27 26.52 5.61 39.98
CA ASN A 27 26.89 5.24 38.59
C ASN A 27 26.59 3.77 38.21
N SER A 28 25.64 3.14 38.90
CA SER A 28 25.37 1.70 38.73
C SER A 28 24.10 1.41 37.95
N ILE A 29 23.30 2.43 37.63
CA ILE A 29 22.01 2.26 36.98
C ILE A 29 22.13 2.46 35.48
N GLN A 30 21.71 1.46 34.71
CA GLN A 30 21.55 1.54 33.27
C GLN A 30 20.08 1.73 32.91
N ILE A 31 19.77 2.80 32.21
CA ILE A 31 18.45 3.05 31.63
C ILE A 31 18.44 2.48 30.22
N SER A 32 17.40 1.70 29.92
CA SER A 32 17.16 1.12 28.61
C SER A 32 15.85 1.63 28.04
N VAL A 33 15.88 2.16 26.82
CA VAL A 33 14.71 2.67 26.10
C VAL A 33 14.41 1.76 24.92
N TRP A 34 13.18 1.26 24.87
CA TRP A 34 12.65 0.46 23.76
C TRP A 34 11.62 1.25 22.97
N GLN A 35 11.79 1.28 21.65
CA GLN A 35 10.79 1.78 20.72
C GLN A 35 9.76 0.69 20.46
N LYS A 36 8.47 1.00 20.67
CA LYS A 36 7.34 0.16 20.24
C LYS A 36 6.81 0.62 18.89
N TRP A 37 6.47 -0.32 18.02
CA TRP A 37 5.83 -0.04 16.73
C TRP A 37 4.75 -1.05 16.39
N ALA A 38 3.76 -0.61 15.63
CA ALA A 38 2.78 -1.48 15.00
C ALA A 38 3.39 -2.07 13.72
N HIS A 39 3.18 -3.36 13.50
CA HIS A 39 3.58 -4.00 12.25
C HIS A 39 2.40 -4.74 11.61
N ILE A 40 2.43 -4.82 10.29
CA ILE A 40 1.55 -5.66 9.48
C ILE A 40 2.45 -6.43 8.51
N PHE A 41 2.28 -7.75 8.41
CA PHE A 41 3.19 -8.67 7.71
C PHE A 41 4.66 -8.45 8.06
N TRP A 42 4.99 -8.33 9.34
CA TRP A 42 6.34 -8.03 9.84
C TRP A 42 6.94 -6.68 9.42
N ILE A 43 6.24 -5.88 8.62
CA ILE A 43 6.66 -4.54 8.18
C ILE A 43 6.21 -3.51 9.22
N PRO A 44 7.13 -2.71 9.80
CA PRO A 44 6.78 -1.60 10.68
C PRO A 44 5.99 -0.50 9.95
N PHE A 45 4.80 -0.16 10.44
CA PHE A 45 3.94 0.87 9.84
C PHE A 45 4.05 2.21 10.54
N PHE A 46 3.94 2.24 11.86
CA PHE A 46 4.08 3.46 12.64
C PHE A 46 4.57 3.18 14.06
N PRO A 47 5.29 4.14 14.68
CA PRO A 47 5.67 4.06 16.07
C PRO A 47 4.45 4.29 16.97
N ILE A 48 4.34 3.47 18.01
CA ILE A 48 3.27 3.59 19.02
C ILE A 48 3.75 4.43 20.20
N GLY A 49 5.03 4.30 20.56
CA GLY A 49 5.62 5.04 21.67
C GLY A 49 6.91 4.40 22.17
N LYS A 50 7.53 5.05 23.15
CA LYS A 50 8.73 4.56 23.82
C LYS A 50 8.37 4.03 25.19
N THR A 51 8.91 2.88 25.54
CA THR A 51 8.88 2.32 26.90
C THR A 51 10.30 2.14 27.39
N GLY A 52 10.48 1.95 28.68
CA GLY A 52 11.81 1.87 29.24
C GLY A 52 11.78 1.50 30.72
N SER A 53 12.91 1.00 31.17
CA SER A 53 13.14 0.50 32.51
C SER A 53 14.60 0.74 32.86
N SER A 54 14.88 0.77 34.16
CA SER A 54 16.23 0.87 34.68
C SER A 54 16.65 -0.46 35.27
N VAL A 55 17.95 -0.77 35.13
CA VAL A 55 18.57 -1.98 35.70
C VAL A 55 19.83 -1.55 36.44
N CYS A 56 19.96 -1.92 37.70
CA CYS A 56 21.20 -1.72 38.46
C CYS A 56 22.22 -2.82 38.12
N ALA A 57 23.41 -2.46 37.67
CA ALA A 57 24.49 -3.41 37.39
C ALA A 57 25.06 -4.08 38.67
N HIS A 58 24.88 -3.47 39.85
CA HIS A 58 25.38 -3.99 41.11
C HIS A 58 24.39 -4.97 41.78
N CYS A 59 23.18 -4.51 42.11
CA CYS A 59 22.18 -5.33 42.80
C CYS A 59 21.14 -5.99 41.87
N ARG A 60 21.17 -5.72 40.56
CA ARG A 60 20.22 -6.23 39.54
C ARG A 60 18.77 -5.83 39.76
N GLN A 61 18.50 -4.81 40.57
CA GLN A 61 17.17 -4.25 40.69
C GLN A 61 16.70 -3.72 39.34
N VAL A 62 15.50 -4.12 38.93
CA VAL A 62 14.81 -3.62 37.75
C VAL A 62 13.66 -2.73 38.19
N LEU A 63 13.59 -1.49 37.70
CA LEU A 63 12.47 -0.59 37.96
C LEU A 63 11.82 -0.15 36.65
N ASP A 64 10.51 -0.32 36.56
CA ASP A 64 9.70 0.33 35.54
C ASP A 64 9.46 1.80 35.93
N TYR A 65 9.15 2.63 34.94
CA TYR A 65 8.91 4.07 35.13
C TYR A 65 7.99 4.41 36.32
N ARG A 66 6.93 3.62 36.56
CA ARG A 66 5.99 3.84 37.67
C ARG A 66 6.64 3.68 39.05
N ASN A 67 7.59 2.75 39.17
CA ASN A 67 8.27 2.37 40.40
C ASN A 67 9.59 3.13 40.62
N MET A 68 9.97 4.02 39.70
CA MET A 68 11.17 4.83 39.84
C MET A 68 10.96 5.99 40.84
N PRO A 69 11.95 6.31 41.68
CA PRO A 69 11.96 7.54 42.47
C PRO A 69 12.05 8.77 41.55
N GLN A 70 11.70 9.94 42.07
CA GLN A 70 11.58 11.17 41.27
C GLN A 70 12.88 11.56 40.55
N SER A 71 14.04 11.45 41.19
CA SER A 71 15.32 11.79 40.56
C SER A 71 15.63 10.86 39.38
N LEU A 72 15.34 9.57 39.54
CA LEU A 72 15.53 8.58 38.48
C LEU A 72 14.53 8.74 37.33
N LYS A 73 13.30 9.22 37.60
CA LYS A 73 12.31 9.57 36.56
C LYS A 73 12.80 10.71 35.68
N ILE A 74 13.40 11.74 36.27
CA ILE A 74 13.97 12.87 35.51
C ILE A 74 15.11 12.38 34.61
N ALA A 75 16.03 11.59 35.16
CA ALA A 75 17.11 11.00 34.37
C ALA A 75 16.57 10.11 33.23
N TYR A 76 15.54 9.30 33.51
CA TYR A 76 14.86 8.50 32.51
C TYR A 76 14.24 9.32 31.38
N ASP A 77 13.52 10.40 31.71
CA ASP A 77 12.86 11.24 30.73
C ASP A 77 13.87 11.95 29.82
N ASN A 78 15.01 12.36 30.36
CA ASN A 78 16.13 12.90 29.56
C ASN A 78 16.68 11.86 28.57
N VAL A 79 16.95 10.63 29.02
CA VAL A 79 17.43 9.55 28.15
C VAL A 79 16.39 9.21 27.07
N LYS A 80 15.10 9.18 27.41
CA LYS A 80 13.98 8.92 26.50
C LYS A 80 13.77 10.03 25.48
N ALA A 81 13.97 11.29 25.87
CA ALA A 81 13.89 12.45 25.00
C ALA A 81 15.03 12.44 23.98
N ASP A 82 16.25 12.13 24.41
CA ASP A 82 17.42 12.05 23.53
C ASP A 82 17.38 10.81 22.60
N ALA A 83 16.68 9.74 23.01
CA ALA A 83 16.49 8.57 22.17
C ALA A 83 15.71 8.92 20.88
N LYS A 84 16.43 9.07 19.77
CA LYS A 84 15.84 9.45 18.47
C LYS A 84 14.80 8.44 18.00
N LEU A 85 13.75 8.95 17.35
CA LEU A 85 12.73 8.11 16.72
C LEU A 85 13.33 7.44 15.48
N PRO A 86 13.43 6.10 15.42
CA PRO A 86 14.05 5.45 14.28
C PRO A 86 13.17 5.51 13.02
N LEU A 87 13.67 6.01 11.90
CA LEU A 87 12.89 6.19 10.67
C LEU A 87 12.33 4.87 10.09
N TRP A 88 12.99 3.73 10.36
CA TRP A 88 12.52 2.41 9.92
C TRP A 88 11.16 2.02 10.50
N THR A 89 10.68 2.68 11.57
CA THR A 89 9.32 2.42 12.08
C THR A 89 8.22 2.88 11.14
N PHE A 90 8.54 3.69 10.12
CA PHE A 90 7.60 4.20 9.12
C PHE A 90 7.71 3.48 7.76
N SER A 91 8.45 2.36 7.68
CA SER A 91 8.69 1.66 6.42
C SER A 91 7.42 1.26 5.67
N GLY A 92 6.34 0.94 6.38
CA GLY A 92 5.06 0.57 5.80
C GLY A 92 4.42 1.68 4.98
N PHE A 93 4.58 2.95 5.37
CA PHE A 93 4.13 4.08 4.55
C PHE A 93 4.92 4.17 3.23
N GLY A 94 6.22 3.88 3.26
CA GLY A 94 7.04 3.80 2.05
C GLY A 94 6.53 2.74 1.08
N VAL A 95 6.17 1.56 1.60
CA VAL A 95 5.60 0.47 0.79
C VAL A 95 4.24 0.87 0.20
N VAL A 96 3.35 1.45 1.00
CA VAL A 96 2.04 1.91 0.52
C VAL A 96 2.20 2.98 -0.56
N ALA A 97 3.09 3.96 -0.35
CA ALA A 97 3.37 5.00 -1.34
C ALA A 97 3.90 4.39 -2.65
N ALA A 98 4.81 3.42 -2.58
CA ALA A 98 5.33 2.74 -3.77
C ALA A 98 4.24 2.00 -4.55
N ILE A 99 3.31 1.32 -3.86
CA ILE A 99 2.18 0.64 -4.49
C ILE A 99 1.27 1.66 -5.20
N VAL A 100 0.94 2.77 -4.54
CA VAL A 100 0.11 3.84 -5.12
C VAL A 100 0.77 4.42 -6.37
N VAL A 101 2.09 4.69 -6.32
CA VAL A 101 2.84 5.17 -7.47
C VAL A 101 2.83 4.15 -8.61
N ALA A 102 3.02 2.87 -8.32
CA ALA A 102 2.98 1.82 -9.33
C ALA A 102 1.61 1.70 -10.02
N ILE A 103 0.51 1.84 -9.26
CA ILE A 103 -0.85 1.85 -9.81
C ILE A 103 -1.03 3.04 -10.77
N VAL A 104 -0.64 4.25 -10.36
CA VAL A 104 -0.76 5.45 -11.19
C VAL A 104 0.08 5.36 -12.47
N ILE A 105 1.30 4.80 -12.39
CA ILE A 105 2.15 4.60 -13.56
C ILE A 105 1.51 3.57 -14.51
N SER A 106 1.00 2.47 -13.96
CA SER A 106 0.35 1.42 -14.75
C SER A 106 -0.87 1.95 -15.50
N ASP A 107 -1.72 2.72 -14.81
CA ASP A 107 -2.90 3.35 -15.38
C ASP A 107 -2.56 4.30 -16.54
N LYS A 108 -1.58 5.19 -16.33
CA LYS A 108 -1.08 6.09 -17.39
C LYS A 108 -0.50 5.34 -18.58
N GLN A 109 0.17 4.21 -18.34
CA GLN A 109 0.72 3.37 -19.40
C GLN A 109 -0.40 2.70 -20.20
N THR A 110 -1.44 2.20 -19.54
CA THR A 110 -2.62 1.63 -20.18
C THR A 110 -3.33 2.67 -21.05
N HIS A 111 -3.62 3.86 -20.54
CA HIS A 111 -4.25 4.92 -21.33
C HIS A 111 -3.44 5.26 -22.58
N LYS A 112 -2.11 5.44 -22.46
CA LYS A 112 -1.25 5.71 -23.62
C LYS A 112 -1.30 4.58 -24.66
N ARG A 113 -1.33 3.33 -24.19
CA ARG A 113 -1.41 2.13 -25.03
C ARG A 113 -2.74 2.06 -25.77
N VAL A 114 -3.85 2.24 -25.06
CA VAL A 114 -5.21 2.25 -25.61
C VAL A 114 -5.37 3.34 -26.66
N THR A 115 -5.03 4.60 -26.32
CA THR A 115 -5.12 5.72 -27.26
C THR A 115 -4.29 5.48 -28.53
N GLY A 116 -3.13 4.83 -28.41
CA GLY A 116 -2.29 4.44 -29.57
C GLY A 116 -2.84 3.28 -30.38
N MET A 117 -3.61 2.37 -29.77
CA MET A 117 -4.19 1.19 -30.42
C MET A 117 -5.50 1.48 -31.15
N ILE A 118 -6.32 2.43 -30.68
CA ILE A 118 -7.60 2.82 -31.30
C ILE A 118 -7.50 3.08 -32.81
N PRO A 119 -6.56 3.90 -33.32
CA PRO A 119 -6.45 4.15 -34.77
C PRO A 119 -5.90 2.95 -35.56
N ALA A 120 -5.31 1.96 -34.89
CA ALA A 120 -4.66 0.79 -35.48
C ALA A 120 -5.27 -0.52 -34.96
N LEU A 121 -6.59 -0.55 -34.78
CA LEU A 121 -7.33 -1.75 -34.36
C LEU A 121 -7.23 -2.85 -35.42
N GLN A 122 -7.11 -4.08 -34.96
CA GLN A 122 -6.95 -5.27 -35.77
C GLN A 122 -8.07 -6.26 -35.53
N LYS A 123 -8.30 -7.15 -36.50
CA LYS A 123 -9.23 -8.27 -36.33
C LYS A 123 -8.83 -9.10 -35.11
N ASN A 124 -9.82 -9.44 -34.29
CA ASN A 124 -9.74 -10.14 -33.02
C ASN A 124 -9.26 -9.32 -31.81
N ASP A 125 -8.95 -8.02 -31.94
CA ASP A 125 -8.70 -7.18 -30.77
C ASP A 125 -9.96 -7.20 -29.86
N LEU A 126 -9.75 -7.28 -28.54
CA LEU A 126 -10.80 -7.31 -27.51
C LEU A 126 -10.79 -5.99 -26.73
N LEU A 127 -11.86 -5.22 -26.88
CA LEU A 127 -12.04 -3.95 -26.17
C LEU A 127 -12.81 -4.21 -24.87
N GLN A 128 -12.26 -3.77 -23.76
CA GLN A 128 -12.94 -3.71 -22.47
C GLN A 128 -13.68 -2.38 -22.36
N ILE A 129 -15.01 -2.40 -22.33
CA ILE A 129 -15.85 -1.21 -22.43
C ILE A 129 -16.66 -1.01 -21.16
N LYS A 130 -16.67 0.22 -20.64
CA LYS A 130 -17.59 0.69 -19.62
C LYS A 130 -18.83 1.31 -20.25
N LEU A 131 -19.98 0.73 -19.92
CA LEU A 131 -21.29 1.17 -20.35
C LEU A 131 -21.78 2.37 -19.52
N LYS A 132 -22.76 3.11 -20.04
CA LYS A 132 -23.33 4.30 -19.38
C LYS A 132 -24.00 3.98 -18.03
N ASN A 133 -24.50 2.76 -17.86
CA ASN A 133 -25.08 2.24 -16.62
C ASN A 133 -24.01 1.82 -15.58
N SER A 134 -22.72 2.12 -15.81
CA SER A 134 -21.57 1.69 -15.00
C SER A 134 -21.29 0.18 -15.01
N ALA A 135 -22.01 -0.60 -15.83
CA ALA A 135 -21.63 -1.98 -16.11
C ALA A 135 -20.47 -2.03 -17.10
N TYR A 136 -19.87 -3.21 -17.24
CA TYR A 136 -18.75 -3.46 -18.11
C TYR A 136 -19.02 -4.64 -19.03
N THR A 137 -18.54 -4.55 -20.27
CA THR A 137 -18.67 -5.60 -21.28
C THR A 137 -17.40 -5.72 -22.11
N LEU A 138 -17.32 -6.77 -22.92
CA LEU A 138 -16.27 -6.99 -23.91
C LEU A 138 -16.82 -6.80 -25.31
N ALA A 139 -16.05 -6.17 -26.18
CA ALA A 139 -16.33 -6.11 -27.61
C ALA A 139 -15.17 -6.71 -28.39
N LYS A 140 -15.45 -7.62 -29.32
CA LYS A 140 -14.43 -8.24 -30.19
C LYS A 140 -14.45 -7.62 -31.57
N VAL A 141 -13.30 -7.17 -32.06
CA VAL A 141 -13.17 -6.63 -33.42
C VAL A 141 -13.31 -7.76 -34.44
N SER A 142 -14.34 -7.67 -35.28
CA SER A 142 -14.57 -8.55 -36.42
C SER A 142 -13.66 -8.15 -37.59
N ARG A 143 -13.70 -6.87 -37.96
CA ARG A 143 -12.98 -6.30 -39.11
C ARG A 143 -12.96 -4.77 -39.02
N VAL A 144 -12.00 -4.16 -39.72
CA VAL A 144 -11.88 -2.70 -39.87
C VAL A 144 -11.92 -2.36 -41.36
N LYS A 145 -12.74 -1.37 -41.75
CA LYS A 145 -12.86 -0.88 -43.12
C LYS A 145 -12.79 0.65 -43.11
N GLY A 146 -11.65 1.20 -43.52
CA GLY A 146 -11.40 2.64 -43.37
C GLY A 146 -11.51 3.04 -41.90
N ASP A 147 -12.31 4.07 -41.61
CA ASP A 147 -12.52 4.58 -40.25
C ASP A 147 -13.67 3.87 -39.50
N THR A 148 -14.23 2.79 -40.06
CA THR A 148 -15.31 2.03 -39.44
C THR A 148 -14.81 0.69 -38.90
N VAL A 149 -15.06 0.47 -37.62
CA VAL A 149 -14.74 -0.77 -36.88
C VAL A 149 -16.02 -1.57 -36.67
N PHE A 150 -16.01 -2.83 -37.08
CA PHE A 150 -17.09 -3.77 -36.88
C PHE A 150 -16.77 -4.64 -35.65
N LEU A 151 -17.69 -4.70 -34.69
CA LEU A 151 -17.50 -5.29 -33.37
C LEU A 151 -18.60 -6.33 -33.09
N TYR A 152 -18.25 -7.40 -32.39
CA TYR A 152 -19.22 -8.27 -31.73
C TYR A 152 -19.22 -7.96 -30.24
N LEU A 153 -20.33 -7.44 -29.71
CA LEU A 153 -20.49 -7.24 -28.27
C LEU A 153 -20.69 -8.57 -27.55
N ASN A 154 -20.19 -8.69 -26.32
CA ASN A 154 -20.49 -9.83 -25.47
C ASN A 154 -21.97 -9.81 -25.08
N ASN A 155 -22.63 -10.97 -25.04
CA ASN A 155 -24.03 -11.05 -24.62
C ASN A 155 -24.21 -10.86 -23.10
N TYR A 156 -23.11 -10.75 -22.37
CA TYR A 156 -23.08 -10.61 -20.92
C TYR A 156 -22.36 -9.32 -20.51
N GLU A 157 -22.73 -8.84 -19.33
CA GLU A 157 -22.13 -7.68 -18.67
C GLU A 157 -21.76 -8.06 -17.24
N THR A 158 -20.85 -7.29 -16.64
CA THR A 158 -20.44 -7.41 -15.23
C THR A 158 -20.53 -6.04 -14.56
N ASP A 159 -20.81 -6.02 -13.27
CA ASP A 159 -20.83 -4.81 -12.44
C ASP A 159 -19.42 -4.40 -11.96
N GLN A 160 -18.44 -5.30 -12.11
CA GLN A 160 -17.06 -5.09 -11.65
C GLN A 160 -16.05 -5.18 -12.81
N ALA A 161 -15.14 -4.20 -12.88
CA ALA A 161 -14.07 -4.18 -13.88
C ALA A 161 -13.16 -5.44 -13.80
N THR A 162 -12.86 -5.91 -12.58
CA THR A 162 -12.11 -7.16 -12.35
C THR A 162 -12.84 -8.41 -12.80
N GLY A 163 -14.16 -8.33 -13.04
CA GLY A 163 -14.98 -9.42 -13.56
C GLY A 163 -14.96 -9.56 -15.08
N ILE A 164 -14.44 -8.56 -15.81
CA ILE A 164 -14.50 -8.50 -17.29
C ILE A 164 -13.79 -9.69 -17.91
N ASP A 165 -12.67 -10.13 -17.34
CA ASP A 165 -11.91 -11.30 -17.83
C ASP A 165 -12.75 -12.57 -17.92
N LYS A 166 -13.75 -12.72 -17.06
CA LYS A 166 -14.66 -13.88 -17.08
C LYS A 166 -15.52 -13.90 -18.35
N LEU A 167 -15.82 -12.73 -18.92
CA LEU A 167 -16.62 -12.57 -20.12
C LEU A 167 -15.90 -13.07 -21.37
N LYS A 168 -14.56 -13.19 -21.37
CA LYS A 168 -13.77 -13.69 -22.52
C LYS A 168 -14.18 -15.09 -22.96
N SER A 169 -14.59 -15.91 -22.00
CA SER A 169 -15.06 -17.29 -22.23
C SER A 169 -16.54 -17.40 -22.60
N LYS A 170 -17.27 -16.27 -22.58
CA LYS A 170 -18.71 -16.22 -22.82
C LYS A 170 -19.03 -15.90 -24.27
N ASP A 171 -20.27 -16.18 -24.64
CA ASP A 171 -20.73 -16.01 -26.00
C ASP A 171 -20.84 -14.53 -26.38
N TYR A 172 -20.43 -14.26 -27.61
CA TYR A 172 -20.57 -12.95 -28.25
C TYR A 172 -21.86 -12.93 -29.09
N SER A 173 -22.38 -11.73 -29.29
CA SER A 173 -23.50 -11.47 -30.18
C SER A 173 -23.20 -11.95 -31.60
N THR A 174 -24.21 -12.47 -32.28
CA THR A 174 -24.12 -12.86 -33.70
C THR A 174 -24.31 -11.67 -34.65
N LYS A 175 -24.66 -10.49 -34.12
CA LYS A 175 -24.82 -9.26 -34.88
C LYS A 175 -23.57 -8.40 -34.75
N GLU A 176 -23.07 -7.88 -35.88
CA GLU A 176 -22.01 -6.89 -35.91
C GLU A 176 -22.59 -5.52 -35.56
N ASP A 177 -22.04 -4.89 -34.52
CA ASP A 177 -22.21 -3.46 -34.27
C ASP A 177 -21.10 -2.67 -34.97
N THR A 178 -21.40 -1.43 -35.35
CA THR A 178 -20.46 -0.56 -36.06
C THR A 178 -20.17 0.70 -35.25
N LEU A 179 -18.89 0.98 -35.03
CA LEU A 179 -18.43 2.23 -34.45
C LEU A 179 -17.36 2.84 -35.35
N SER A 180 -17.35 4.17 -35.46
CA SER A 180 -16.24 4.86 -36.10
C SER A 180 -15.06 4.97 -35.14
N VAL A 181 -13.85 5.07 -35.69
CA VAL A 181 -12.63 5.33 -34.92
C VAL A 181 -12.76 6.61 -34.08
N ASP A 182 -13.44 7.63 -34.59
CA ASP A 182 -13.66 8.88 -33.85
C ASP A 182 -14.59 8.72 -32.65
N ILE A 183 -15.64 7.89 -32.76
CA ILE A 183 -16.47 7.54 -31.60
C ILE A 183 -15.66 6.77 -30.56
N LEU A 184 -14.78 5.85 -31.00
CA LEU A 184 -13.90 5.12 -30.08
C LEU A 184 -12.92 6.05 -29.36
N LYS A 185 -12.38 7.07 -30.04
CA LYS A 185 -11.56 8.12 -29.40
C LYS A 185 -12.37 8.96 -28.40
N GLN A 186 -13.62 9.27 -28.71
CA GLN A 186 -14.51 9.96 -27.76
C GLN A 186 -14.78 9.08 -26.54
N MET A 187 -15.03 7.79 -26.73
CA MET A 187 -15.20 6.84 -25.64
C MET A 187 -13.93 6.69 -24.79
N ASP A 188 -12.75 6.69 -25.39
CA ASP A 188 -11.46 6.71 -24.68
C ASP A 188 -11.31 7.99 -23.83
N ALA A 189 -11.62 9.15 -24.43
CA ALA A 189 -11.59 10.44 -23.72
C ALA A 189 -12.62 10.53 -22.57
N GLU A 190 -13.71 9.75 -22.64
CA GLU A 190 -14.69 9.58 -21.57
C GLU A 190 -14.29 8.50 -20.55
N GLU A 191 -13.08 7.92 -20.62
CA GLU A 191 -12.59 6.79 -19.80
C GLU A 191 -13.50 5.55 -19.88
N ARG A 192 -14.15 5.36 -21.04
CA ARG A 192 -15.06 4.24 -21.28
C ARG A 192 -14.40 3.05 -21.96
N ILE A 193 -13.19 3.21 -22.48
CA ILE A 193 -12.37 2.09 -22.94
C ILE A 193 -11.31 1.85 -21.86
N LEU A 194 -11.46 0.74 -21.12
CA LEU A 194 -10.57 0.43 -20.01
C LEU A 194 -9.26 -0.15 -20.50
N ASP A 195 -9.36 -1.05 -21.48
CA ASP A 195 -8.21 -1.70 -22.06
C ASP A 195 -8.51 -2.28 -23.45
N ILE A 196 -7.46 -2.54 -24.22
CA ILE A 196 -7.53 -3.25 -25.49
C ILE A 196 -6.56 -4.42 -25.43
N GLU A 197 -7.05 -5.64 -25.57
CA GLU A 197 -6.21 -6.83 -25.67
C GLU A 197 -6.09 -7.27 -27.12
N ARG A 198 -4.91 -7.76 -27.49
CA ARG A 198 -4.58 -8.23 -28.83
C ARG A 198 -4.12 -9.67 -28.78
#